data_AF-J0K2W4-F1
#
_entry.id   AF-J0K2W4-F1
#
_cell.length_a   1.000
_cell.length_b   1.000
_cell.length_c   1.000
_cell.angle_alpha   90.00
_cell.angle_beta   90.00
_cell.angle_gamma   90.00
#
_symmetry.space_group_name_H-M   'P 1'
#
loop_
_entity.id
_entity.type
_entity.pdbx_description
1 polymer ?
#
loop_
_entity_poly.entity_id
_entity_poly.type
_entity_poly.pdbx_seq_one_letter_code
_entity_poly.pdbx_strand_id
1 'polypeptide(L)'
;MIIEKASNKEIELLADANFRHPENIRASLDHDAIAHILKRHGVNSVNVRNGERPITYEDIANYRYIVNNADAILRTLDNEDKEVISAFKQINGYAVVVEQAVNRKSELVLKTMFKSNGDYKDNNAYKKFSSTLTLNADAKVNHGLSSHSGATDNPTPKPLTSQEDLLKNTENLNEITPKPTNLSPLEQARAEKLAKLESEALASEQEFLKAKEQELKRKEALKRKLEHERD
;
A
#
# COMPACT_ATOMS: atom_id res chain seq x y z
N MET A 1 -12.75 -12.17 -15.34
CA MET A 1 -12.04 -12.53 -14.10
C MET A 1 -10.59 -12.79 -14.48
N ILE A 2 -9.67 -12.06 -13.88
CA ILE A 2 -8.22 -12.27 -13.98
C ILE A 2 -7.79 -13.00 -12.70
N ILE A 3 -6.89 -13.98 -12.82
CA ILE A 3 -6.39 -14.76 -11.69
C ILE A 3 -4.88 -14.77 -11.75
N GLU A 4 -4.26 -14.46 -10.62
CA GLU A 4 -2.81 -14.40 -10.46
C GLU A 4 -2.39 -15.09 -9.16
N LYS A 5 -1.09 -15.33 -9.00
CA LYS A 5 -0.56 -15.87 -7.73
C LYS A 5 -0.55 -14.78 -6.66
N ALA A 6 -0.93 -15.13 -5.42
CA ALA A 6 -0.75 -14.23 -4.28
C ALA A 6 0.75 -13.94 -4.04
N SER A 7 1.03 -12.77 -3.47
CA SER A 7 2.39 -12.32 -3.20
C SER A 7 2.96 -13.04 -2.00
N ASN A 8 4.28 -13.15 -1.92
CA ASN A 8 4.92 -13.79 -0.75
C ASN A 8 4.59 -13.03 0.54
N LYS A 9 4.47 -11.69 0.49
CA LYS A 9 4.07 -10.86 1.66
C LYS A 9 2.65 -11.19 2.13
N GLU A 10 1.70 -11.37 1.21
CA GLU A 10 0.35 -11.80 1.55
C GLU A 10 0.35 -13.22 2.13
N ILE A 11 1.10 -14.15 1.53
CA ILE A 11 1.16 -15.55 1.97
C ILE A 11 1.72 -15.65 3.40
N GLU A 12 2.78 -14.91 3.72
CA GLU A 12 3.36 -14.86 5.07
C GLU A 12 2.36 -14.34 6.11
N LEU A 13 1.63 -13.26 5.78
CA LEU A 13 0.60 -12.69 6.65
C LEU A 13 -0.60 -13.64 6.88
N LEU A 14 -0.83 -14.60 5.97
CA LEU A 14 -1.97 -15.50 5.98
C LEU A 14 -1.63 -16.94 6.36
N ALA A 15 -0.46 -17.16 6.97
CA ALA A 15 -0.03 -18.50 7.37
C ALA A 15 -1.06 -19.20 8.30
N ASP A 16 -1.84 -18.45 9.06
CA ASP A 16 -2.89 -18.90 9.98
C ASP A 16 -4.33 -18.76 9.42
N ALA A 17 -4.51 -18.38 8.16
CA ALA A 17 -5.83 -18.09 7.58
C ALA A 17 -6.68 -19.34 7.25
N ASN A 18 -6.24 -20.54 7.64
CA ASN A 18 -6.93 -21.82 7.47
C ASN A 18 -7.46 -22.06 6.04
N PHE A 19 -6.63 -21.78 5.04
CA PHE A 19 -6.96 -22.07 3.64
C PHE A 19 -7.08 -23.57 3.37
N ARG A 20 -7.96 -23.93 2.43
CA ARG A 20 -8.10 -25.33 1.96
C ARG A 20 -6.82 -25.83 1.27
N HIS A 21 -6.12 -24.94 0.57
CA HIS A 21 -4.88 -25.18 -0.16
C HIS A 21 -3.90 -24.02 0.09
N PRO A 22 -3.22 -23.96 1.24
CA PRO A 22 -2.31 -22.87 1.59
C PRO A 22 -1.11 -22.75 0.63
N GLU A 23 -0.77 -23.82 -0.09
CA GLU A 23 0.30 -23.86 -1.09
C GLU A 23 -0.06 -23.13 -2.40
N ASN A 24 -1.34 -22.94 -2.67
CA ASN A 24 -1.88 -22.43 -3.94
C ASN A 24 -2.87 -21.28 -3.72
N ILE A 25 -2.45 -20.25 -2.99
CA ILE A 25 -3.25 -19.04 -2.79
C ILE A 25 -3.19 -18.18 -4.05
N ARG A 26 -4.36 -17.84 -4.59
CA ARG A 26 -4.52 -17.00 -5.79
C ARG A 26 -5.15 -15.66 -5.45
N ALA A 27 -4.81 -14.62 -6.18
CA ALA A 27 -5.51 -13.35 -6.18
C ALA A 27 -6.42 -13.27 -7.40
N SER A 28 -7.66 -12.82 -7.23
CA SER A 28 -8.62 -12.66 -8.33
C SER A 28 -9.11 -11.22 -8.46
N LEU A 29 -9.29 -10.80 -9.71
CA LEU A 29 -9.84 -9.52 -10.10
C LEU A 29 -11.07 -9.75 -10.99
N ASP A 30 -12.23 -9.38 -10.46
CA ASP A 30 -13.52 -9.64 -11.07
C ASP A 30 -14.14 -8.39 -11.66
N HIS A 31 -15.06 -8.58 -12.62
CA HIS A 31 -15.76 -7.45 -13.25
C HIS A 31 -16.49 -6.58 -12.23
N ASP A 32 -17.12 -7.20 -11.23
CA ASP A 32 -17.88 -6.50 -10.19
C ASP A 32 -16.98 -5.60 -9.33
N ALA A 33 -15.76 -6.06 -9.04
CA ALA A 33 -14.77 -5.27 -8.31
C ALA A 33 -14.34 -4.05 -9.12
N ILE A 34 -14.03 -4.23 -10.41
CA ILE A 34 -13.67 -3.13 -11.32
C ILE A 34 -14.83 -2.11 -11.40
N ALA A 35 -16.06 -2.60 -11.58
CA ALA A 35 -17.25 -1.76 -11.65
C ALA A 35 -17.48 -0.99 -10.33
N HIS A 36 -17.30 -1.65 -9.18
CA HIS A 36 -17.40 -1.03 -7.86
C HIS A 36 -16.37 0.10 -7.70
N ILE A 37 -15.09 -0.19 -7.99
CA ILE A 37 -13.99 0.76 -7.88
C ILE A 37 -14.24 1.98 -8.75
N LEU A 38 -14.59 1.79 -10.02
CA LEU A 38 -14.84 2.90 -10.94
C LEU A 38 -16.08 3.71 -10.55
N LYS A 39 -17.13 3.05 -10.06
CA LYS A 39 -18.36 3.72 -9.60
C LYS A 39 -18.12 4.58 -8.36
N ARG A 40 -17.28 4.14 -7.43
CA ARG A 40 -17.04 4.81 -6.14
C ARG A 40 -15.85 5.76 -6.18
N HIS A 41 -14.76 5.37 -6.84
CA HIS A 41 -13.47 6.06 -6.83
C HIS A 41 -12.95 6.43 -8.22
N GLY A 42 -13.65 6.08 -9.31
CA GLY A 42 -13.26 6.45 -10.66
C GLY A 42 -13.35 7.96 -10.93
N VAL A 43 -12.70 8.44 -12.00
CA VAL A 43 -12.65 9.87 -12.40
C VAL A 43 -14.00 10.58 -12.41
N ASN A 44 -15.10 9.87 -12.69
CA ASN A 44 -16.45 10.43 -12.78
C ASN A 44 -17.32 10.15 -11.54
N SER A 45 -16.74 9.56 -10.48
CA SER A 45 -17.49 9.16 -9.30
C SER A 45 -17.93 10.36 -8.45
N VAL A 46 -18.97 10.13 -7.64
CA VAL A 46 -19.43 11.14 -6.67
C VAL A 46 -18.34 11.46 -5.66
N ASN A 47 -17.57 10.48 -5.20
CA ASN A 47 -16.55 10.74 -4.20
C ASN A 47 -15.41 11.61 -4.73
N VAL A 48 -15.02 11.43 -6.00
CA VAL A 48 -14.00 12.27 -6.65
C VAL A 48 -14.50 13.70 -6.79
N ARG A 49 -15.79 13.89 -7.11
CA ARG A 49 -16.43 15.22 -7.08
C ARG A 49 -16.44 15.85 -5.68
N ASN A 50 -16.40 15.02 -4.63
CA ASN A 50 -16.33 15.44 -3.24
C ASN A 50 -14.88 15.56 -2.70
N GLY A 51 -13.86 15.47 -3.57
CA GLY A 51 -12.47 15.72 -3.20
C GLY A 51 -11.60 14.48 -2.97
N GLU A 52 -12.10 13.27 -3.22
CA GLU A 52 -11.24 12.08 -3.30
C GLU A 52 -10.37 12.10 -4.56
N ARG A 53 -9.20 11.46 -4.48
CA ARG A 53 -8.34 11.28 -5.66
C ARG A 53 -8.86 10.14 -6.53
N PRO A 54 -8.92 10.30 -7.86
CA PRO A 54 -9.48 9.29 -8.73
C PRO A 54 -8.56 8.07 -8.89
N ILE A 55 -9.21 6.92 -9.01
CA ILE A 55 -8.67 5.66 -9.50
C ILE A 55 -8.93 5.56 -11.01
N THR A 56 -7.90 5.19 -11.76
CA THR A 56 -7.95 4.98 -13.19
C THR A 56 -7.87 3.49 -13.53
N TYR A 57 -8.11 3.12 -14.80
CA TYR A 57 -7.89 1.76 -15.26
C TYR A 57 -6.43 1.31 -15.11
N GLU A 58 -5.48 2.23 -15.25
CA GLU A 58 -4.06 1.95 -15.07
C GLU A 58 -3.74 1.61 -13.60
N ASP A 59 -4.33 2.34 -12.65
CA ASP A 59 -4.19 2.01 -11.22
C ASP A 59 -4.72 0.60 -10.94
N ILE A 60 -5.92 0.25 -11.47
CA ILE A 60 -6.54 -1.07 -11.29
C ILE A 60 -5.69 -2.16 -11.94
N ALA A 61 -5.17 -1.94 -13.15
CA ALA A 61 -4.31 -2.91 -13.82
C ALA A 61 -3.01 -3.18 -13.04
N ASN A 62 -2.50 -2.16 -12.33
CA ASN A 62 -1.29 -2.23 -11.53
C ASN A 62 -1.52 -2.59 -10.05
N TYR A 63 -2.72 -3.00 -9.64
CA TYR A 63 -3.03 -3.23 -8.22
C TYR A 63 -2.10 -4.26 -7.57
N ARG A 64 -1.66 -5.31 -8.29
CA ARG A 64 -0.70 -6.30 -7.77
C ARG A 64 0.66 -5.69 -7.49
N TYR A 65 1.13 -4.76 -8.32
CA TYR A 65 2.36 -4.02 -8.05
C TYR A 65 2.23 -3.23 -6.74
N ILE A 66 1.09 -2.57 -6.52
CA ILE A 66 0.81 -1.84 -5.27
C ILE A 66 0.86 -2.79 -4.07
N VAL A 67 0.21 -3.95 -4.15
CA VAL A 67 0.21 -4.94 -3.07
C VAL A 67 1.61 -5.48 -2.78
N ASN A 68 2.36 -5.86 -3.82
CA ASN A 68 3.73 -6.39 -3.68
C ASN A 68 4.69 -5.38 -3.04
N ASN A 69 4.53 -4.10 -3.39
CA ASN A 69 5.39 -3.02 -2.94
C ASN A 69 4.80 -2.21 -1.78
N ALA A 70 3.72 -2.68 -1.17
CA ALA A 70 3.06 -2.00 -0.06
C ALA A 70 4.04 -1.77 1.11
N ASP A 71 3.89 -0.61 1.73
CA ASP A 71 4.67 -0.18 2.91
C ASP A 71 4.08 -0.78 4.20
N ALA A 72 2.78 -1.12 4.17
CA ALA A 72 2.12 -1.91 5.20
C ALA A 72 1.06 -2.82 4.58
N ILE A 73 0.91 -4.03 5.12
CA ILE A 73 -0.19 -4.94 4.79
C ILE A 73 -0.79 -5.43 6.10
N LEU A 74 -2.09 -5.25 6.27
CA LEU A 74 -2.79 -5.53 7.50
C LEU A 74 -3.93 -6.51 7.24
N ARG A 75 -4.11 -7.48 8.14
CA ARG A 75 -5.26 -8.38 8.15
C ARG A 75 -6.28 -7.87 9.16
N THR A 76 -7.49 -7.57 8.70
CA THR A 76 -8.56 -6.97 9.49
C THR A 76 -9.87 -7.72 9.25
N LEU A 77 -10.92 -7.32 9.97
CA LEU A 77 -12.30 -7.71 9.69
C LEU A 77 -13.04 -6.53 9.07
N ASP A 78 -13.78 -6.80 8.00
CA ASP A 78 -14.74 -5.85 7.44
C ASP A 78 -15.97 -5.69 8.34
N ASN A 79 -16.98 -4.98 7.84
CA ASN A 79 -18.21 -4.72 8.60
C ASN A 79 -19.14 -5.95 8.71
N GLU A 80 -18.83 -7.04 8.00
CA GLU A 80 -19.57 -8.31 8.02
C GLU A 80 -18.78 -9.39 8.77
N ASP A 81 -17.78 -8.99 9.57
CA ASP A 81 -16.84 -9.87 10.28
C ASP A 81 -16.10 -10.85 9.35
N LYS A 82 -15.96 -10.48 8.07
CA LYS A 82 -15.18 -11.25 7.09
C LYS A 82 -13.76 -10.74 7.06
N GLU A 83 -12.83 -11.68 6.97
CA GLU A 83 -11.42 -11.37 6.87
C GLU A 83 -11.09 -10.64 5.56
N VAL A 84 -10.40 -9.51 5.71
CA VAL A 84 -9.94 -8.66 4.62
C VAL A 84 -8.48 -8.29 4.85
N ILE A 85 -7.70 -8.31 3.78
CA ILE A 85 -6.34 -7.79 3.76
C ILE A 85 -6.37 -6.42 3.13
N SER A 86 -5.77 -5.44 3.83
CA SER A 86 -5.59 -4.09 3.32
C SER A 86 -4.11 -3.83 3.10
N ALA A 87 -3.72 -3.61 1.85
CA ALA A 87 -2.38 -3.19 1.48
C ALA A 87 -2.34 -1.67 1.29
N PHE A 88 -1.34 -1.03 1.88
CA PHE A 88 -1.16 0.41 1.87
C PHE A 88 0.15 0.77 1.19
N LYS A 89 0.09 1.59 0.15
CA LYS A 89 1.27 2.18 -0.50
C LYS A 89 1.23 3.69 -0.39
N GLN A 90 2.19 4.27 0.31
CA GLN A 90 2.39 5.71 0.36
C GLN A 90 2.95 6.22 -0.97
N ILE A 91 2.35 7.28 -1.50
CA ILE A 91 2.79 8.00 -2.70
C ILE A 91 2.65 9.49 -2.45
N ASN A 92 3.78 10.20 -2.28
CA ASN A 92 3.90 11.66 -2.20
C ASN A 92 2.57 12.45 -1.97
N GLY A 93 2.12 12.50 -0.72
CA GLY A 93 0.93 13.26 -0.29
C GLY A 93 -0.41 12.51 -0.32
N TYR A 94 -0.43 11.23 -0.70
CA TYR A 94 -1.58 10.34 -0.57
C TYR A 94 -1.14 8.88 -0.42
N ALA A 95 -2.06 8.00 -0.04
CA ALA A 95 -1.84 6.57 -0.01
C ALA A 95 -2.81 5.86 -0.94
N VAL A 96 -2.33 4.83 -1.64
CA VAL A 96 -3.16 3.89 -2.38
C VAL A 96 -3.48 2.73 -1.46
N VAL A 97 -4.76 2.44 -1.29
CA VAL A 97 -5.26 1.34 -0.47
C VAL A 97 -5.90 0.30 -1.37
N VAL A 98 -5.51 -0.95 -1.20
CA VAL A 98 -6.06 -2.11 -1.92
C VAL A 98 -6.63 -3.06 -0.88
N GLU A 99 -7.93 -3.37 -0.98
CA GLU A 99 -8.61 -4.28 -0.06
C GLU A 99 -9.03 -5.57 -0.76
N GLN A 100 -8.60 -6.71 -0.22
CA GLN A 100 -8.89 -8.04 -0.75
C GLN A 100 -9.62 -8.89 0.29
N ALA A 101 -10.73 -9.53 -0.12
CA ALA A 101 -11.45 -10.50 0.70
C ALA A 101 -10.66 -11.80 0.79
N VAL A 102 -10.51 -12.34 2.00
CA VAL A 102 -9.92 -13.66 2.21
C VAL A 102 -11.00 -14.73 2.06
N ASN A 103 -10.88 -15.57 1.02
CA ASN A 103 -11.75 -16.70 0.79
C ASN A 103 -11.01 -18.01 1.14
N ARG A 104 -11.57 -18.78 2.07
CA ARG A 104 -10.99 -20.05 2.56
C ARG A 104 -10.77 -21.09 1.46
N LYS A 105 -11.33 -20.91 0.25
CA LYS A 105 -10.99 -21.67 -0.97
C LYS A 105 -9.67 -21.24 -1.63
N SER A 106 -8.73 -20.70 -0.85
CA SER A 106 -7.39 -20.25 -1.28
C SER A 106 -7.41 -19.08 -2.27
N GLU A 107 -8.30 -18.13 -2.05
CA GLU A 107 -8.49 -17.01 -2.98
C GLU A 107 -8.56 -15.66 -2.25
N LEU A 108 -7.88 -14.66 -2.82
CA LEU A 108 -7.91 -13.27 -2.39
C LEU A 108 -8.64 -12.46 -3.46
N VAL A 109 -9.91 -12.13 -3.22
CA VAL A 109 -10.75 -11.43 -4.19
C VAL A 109 -10.61 -9.93 -4.00
N LEU A 110 -10.20 -9.16 -5.02
CA LEU A 110 -10.19 -7.70 -4.92
C LEU A 110 -11.61 -7.18 -4.62
N LYS A 111 -11.77 -6.42 -3.53
CA LYS A 111 -13.03 -5.78 -3.16
C LYS A 111 -13.08 -4.33 -3.64
N THR A 112 -12.05 -3.58 -3.30
CA THR A 112 -11.94 -2.17 -3.64
C THR A 112 -10.50 -1.70 -3.70
N MET A 113 -10.31 -0.55 -4.32
CA MET A 113 -9.07 0.18 -4.42
C MET A 113 -9.42 1.67 -4.40
N PHE A 114 -8.72 2.45 -3.58
CA PHE A 114 -8.95 3.89 -3.49
C PHE A 114 -7.68 4.64 -3.08
N LYS A 115 -7.69 5.95 -3.26
CA LYS A 115 -6.62 6.84 -2.83
C LYS A 115 -7.08 7.68 -1.65
N SER A 116 -6.45 7.52 -0.49
CA SER A 116 -6.68 8.38 0.68
C SER A 116 -5.66 9.51 0.72
N ASN A 117 -6.09 10.73 1.03
CA ASN A 117 -5.17 11.86 1.15
C ASN A 117 -4.29 11.71 2.40
N GLY A 118 -3.05 12.20 2.32
CA GLY A 118 -2.12 12.20 3.45
C GLY A 118 -1.36 10.89 3.66
N ASP A 119 -1.00 10.63 4.92
CA ASP A 119 -0.27 9.44 5.35
C ASP A 119 -1.22 8.23 5.44
N TYR A 120 -0.77 7.06 4.98
CA TYR A 120 -1.54 5.82 5.11
C TYR A 120 -1.88 5.45 6.56
N LYS A 121 -1.07 5.88 7.54
CA LYS A 121 -1.32 5.69 8.97
C LYS A 121 -2.53 6.46 9.48
N ASP A 122 -2.93 7.51 8.76
CA ASP A 122 -4.13 8.26 9.09
C ASP A 122 -5.42 7.58 8.64
N ASN A 123 -5.32 6.55 7.81
CA ASN A 123 -6.46 5.79 7.30
C ASN A 123 -7.19 5.04 8.43
N ASN A 124 -8.51 5.04 8.39
CA ASN A 124 -9.35 4.36 9.38
C ASN A 124 -9.07 2.86 9.48
N ALA A 125 -8.81 2.17 8.37
CA ALA A 125 -8.48 0.75 8.37
C ALA A 125 -7.15 0.48 9.07
N TYR A 126 -6.14 1.34 8.86
CA TYR A 126 -4.87 1.27 9.58
C TYR A 126 -5.06 1.51 11.09
N LYS A 127 -5.80 2.56 11.44
CA LYS A 127 -6.11 2.89 12.84
C LYS A 127 -6.89 1.76 13.53
N LYS A 128 -7.88 1.17 12.87
CA LYS A 128 -8.67 0.04 13.40
C LYS A 128 -7.76 -1.13 13.76
N PHE A 129 -6.85 -1.52 12.86
CA PHE A 129 -5.89 -2.59 13.11
C PHE A 129 -4.93 -2.25 14.26
N SER A 130 -4.34 -1.05 14.23
CA SER A 130 -3.41 -0.61 15.27
C SER A 130 -4.06 -0.63 16.65
N SER A 131 -5.31 -0.16 16.75
CA SER A 131 -6.07 -0.18 18.00
C SER A 131 -6.44 -1.60 18.46
N THR A 132 -6.80 -2.51 17.54
CA THR A 132 -7.03 -3.92 17.91
C THR A 132 -5.75 -4.62 18.36
N LEU A 133 -4.60 -4.31 17.77
CA LEU A 133 -3.32 -4.87 18.18
C LEU A 133 -2.92 -4.36 19.58
N THR A 134 -3.18 -3.09 19.91
CA THR A 134 -2.96 -2.57 21.26
C THR A 134 -3.86 -3.24 22.30
N LEU A 135 -5.11 -3.56 21.97
CA LEU A 135 -6.01 -4.29 22.87
C LEU A 135 -5.58 -5.75 23.10
N ASN A 136 -4.93 -6.37 22.11
CA ASN A 136 -4.40 -7.73 22.20
C ASN A 136 -3.01 -7.80 22.84
N ALA A 137 -2.25 -6.69 22.89
CA ALA A 137 -0.97 -6.59 23.57
C ALA A 137 -1.12 -6.32 25.09
N ASP A 138 -2.21 -5.65 25.49
CA ASP A 138 -2.55 -5.36 26.88
C ASP A 138 -3.65 -6.28 27.42
N ALA A 139 -3.51 -7.59 27.23
CA ALA A 139 -4.32 -8.60 27.93
C ALA A 139 -4.01 -8.65 29.44
N LYS A 140 -4.02 -7.50 30.13
CA LYS A 140 -4.22 -7.37 31.57
C LYS A 140 -4.54 -5.95 32.03
N VAL A 141 -5.52 -5.22 31.47
CA VAL A 141 -6.24 -4.23 32.30
C VAL A 141 -7.71 -4.15 31.89
N ASN A 142 -8.58 -4.63 32.77
CA ASN A 142 -10.00 -4.29 32.74
C ASN A 142 -10.15 -2.80 33.00
N HIS A 143 -10.57 -2.02 32.01
CA HIS A 143 -11.41 -0.86 32.29
C HIS A 143 -12.49 -0.76 31.22
N GLY A 144 -13.74 -0.93 31.67
CA GLY A 144 -14.94 -0.76 30.88
C GLY A 144 -15.01 0.64 30.30
N LEU A 145 -15.33 0.70 29.01
CA LEU A 145 -15.60 1.93 28.29
C LEU A 145 -16.86 2.59 28.89
N SER A 146 -16.64 3.66 29.66
CA SER A 146 -17.66 4.64 29.99
C SER A 146 -17.44 5.86 29.11
N SER A 147 -18.39 6.11 28.21
CA SER A 147 -18.53 7.34 27.47
C SER A 147 -19.06 8.44 28.39
N HIS A 148 -18.30 9.51 28.62
CA HIS A 148 -18.91 10.81 28.93
C HIS A 148 -18.04 11.99 28.49
N SER A 149 -18.66 12.85 27.70
CA SER A 149 -18.24 14.20 27.34
C SER A 149 -18.19 15.08 28.60
N GLY A 150 -17.17 15.92 28.75
CA GLY A 150 -17.11 16.90 29.85
C GLY A 150 -15.86 17.78 29.75
N ALA A 151 -16.06 19.08 29.73
CA ALA A 151 -15.03 20.11 29.60
C ALA A 151 -14.20 20.32 30.88
N THR A 152 -13.06 21.05 30.71
CA THR A 152 -12.19 21.74 31.70
C THR A 152 -11.41 20.79 32.65
N ASP A 153 -10.09 20.89 32.90
CA ASP A 153 -9.15 22.01 32.97
C ASP A 153 -7.72 21.61 32.55
N ASN A 154 -6.96 22.60 32.10
CA ASN A 154 -5.53 22.56 31.78
C ASN A 154 -4.70 22.54 33.09
N PRO A 155 -3.61 21.75 33.16
CA PRO A 155 -2.38 22.29 33.72
C PRO A 155 -1.17 21.95 32.84
N THR A 156 -0.53 23.00 32.34
CA THR A 156 0.80 22.95 31.71
C THR A 156 1.86 22.44 32.69
N PRO A 157 2.79 21.60 32.23
CA PRO A 157 4.21 21.91 32.46
C PRO A 157 5.06 21.90 31.17
N LYS A 158 6.10 22.72 31.23
CA LYS A 158 7.11 23.12 30.23
C LYS A 158 7.74 22.00 29.38
N PRO A 159 8.31 22.37 28.20
CA PRO A 159 8.88 21.42 27.25
C PRO A 159 10.27 20.94 27.70
N LEU A 160 10.48 19.62 27.68
CA LEU A 160 11.81 19.03 27.76
C LEU A 160 12.41 19.00 26.35
N THR A 161 13.21 20.02 26.07
CA THR A 161 14.21 20.06 25.01
C THR A 161 15.26 18.96 25.26
N SER A 162 15.17 17.84 24.53
CA SER A 162 16.23 16.83 24.42
C SER A 162 16.01 15.91 23.20
N GLN A 163 15.89 16.47 22.00
CA GLN A 163 15.92 15.66 20.76
C GLN A 163 16.69 16.33 19.60
N GLU A 164 17.59 17.28 19.87
CA GLU A 164 18.49 17.84 18.84
C GLU A 164 19.82 17.08 18.71
N ASP A 165 20.01 15.96 19.43
CA ASP A 165 21.30 15.25 19.46
C ASP A 165 21.37 13.99 18.56
N LEU A 166 20.33 13.71 17.77
CA LEU A 166 20.26 12.53 16.88
C LEU A 166 20.42 12.85 15.39
N LEU A 167 20.58 14.12 15.02
CA LEU A 167 20.62 14.58 13.62
C LEU A 167 22.04 14.81 13.07
N LYS A 168 23.08 14.24 13.68
CA LYS A 168 24.49 14.48 13.26
C LYS A 168 25.31 13.27 12.83
N ASN A 169 24.69 12.10 12.54
CA ASN A 169 25.46 10.90 12.15
C ASN A 169 25.00 10.23 10.83
N THR A 170 24.32 10.92 9.92
CA THR A 170 23.89 10.34 8.63
C THR A 170 24.53 10.98 7.39
N GLU A 171 25.71 11.60 7.52
CA GLU A 171 26.48 12.12 6.38
C GLU A 171 27.87 11.45 6.20
N ASN A 172 28.11 10.29 6.81
CA ASN A 172 29.41 9.60 6.65
C ASN A 172 29.29 8.07 6.53
N LEU A 173 28.52 7.60 5.55
CA LEU A 173 28.49 6.18 5.18
C LEU A 173 28.60 5.94 3.67
N ASN A 174 29.16 6.90 2.95
CA ASN A 174 29.67 6.70 1.59
C ASN A 174 31.20 6.69 1.63
N GLU A 175 31.80 5.61 2.12
CA GLU A 175 33.06 5.09 1.58
C GLU A 175 33.45 3.74 2.22
N ILE A 176 33.77 2.79 1.33
CA ILE A 176 34.57 1.56 1.49
C ILE A 176 34.02 0.44 2.43
N THR A 177 33.16 -0.41 1.88
CA THR A 177 32.85 -1.74 2.44
C THR A 177 34.08 -2.67 2.30
N PRO A 178 34.62 -3.25 3.38
CA PRO A 178 35.50 -4.42 3.25
C PRO A 178 34.65 -5.62 2.84
N LYS A 179 35.01 -6.25 1.73
CA LYS A 179 34.35 -7.46 1.20
C LYS A 179 34.40 -8.59 2.24
N PRO A 180 33.26 -9.04 2.83
CA PRO A 180 33.27 -10.16 3.76
C PRO A 180 33.57 -11.43 2.97
N THR A 181 34.72 -12.04 3.25
CA THR A 181 35.32 -13.08 2.41
C THR A 181 34.73 -14.49 2.61
N ASN A 182 33.71 -14.72 3.43
CA ASN A 182 33.07 -16.04 3.51
C ASN A 182 31.59 -15.93 3.90
N LEU A 183 30.71 -15.71 2.92
CA LEU A 183 29.27 -15.93 3.07
C LEU A 183 28.92 -17.34 2.58
N SER A 184 27.92 -17.98 3.19
CA SER A 184 27.47 -19.30 2.75
C SER A 184 26.90 -19.22 1.32
N PRO A 185 26.96 -20.30 0.52
CA PRO A 185 26.43 -20.31 -0.85
C PRO A 185 24.96 -19.87 -0.95
N LEU A 186 24.18 -20.10 0.11
CA LEU A 186 22.78 -19.70 0.19
C LEU A 186 22.60 -18.18 0.38
N GLU A 187 23.48 -17.55 1.15
CA GLU A 187 23.45 -16.09 1.37
C GLU A 187 23.92 -15.33 0.13
N GLN A 188 24.91 -15.86 -0.59
CA GLN A 188 25.35 -15.31 -1.88
C GLN A 188 24.24 -15.38 -2.92
N ALA A 189 23.56 -16.52 -3.06
CA ALA A 189 22.44 -16.67 -3.98
C ALA A 189 21.27 -15.73 -3.65
N ARG A 190 21.02 -15.44 -2.36
CA ARG A 190 20.00 -14.49 -1.92
C ARG A 190 20.40 -13.05 -2.25
N ALA A 191 21.65 -12.67 -1.99
CA ALA A 191 22.16 -11.34 -2.28
C ALA A 191 22.19 -11.04 -3.79
N GLU A 192 22.63 -12.00 -4.61
CA GLU A 192 22.63 -11.87 -6.08
C GLU A 192 21.21 -11.77 -6.64
N LYS A 193 20.27 -12.56 -6.12
CA LYS A 193 18.86 -12.50 -6.54
C LYS A 193 18.21 -11.17 -6.16
N LEU A 194 18.52 -10.63 -4.98
CA LEU A 194 18.04 -9.30 -4.55
C LEU A 194 18.61 -8.19 -5.43
N ALA A 195 19.93 -8.17 -5.66
CA ALA A 195 20.58 -7.18 -6.51
C ALA A 195 20.05 -7.22 -7.95
N LYS A 196 19.80 -8.43 -8.48
CA LYS A 196 19.21 -8.59 -9.82
C LYS A 196 17.78 -8.05 -9.87
N LEU A 197 16.95 -8.34 -8.88
CA LEU A 197 15.58 -7.83 -8.79
C LEU A 197 15.54 -6.30 -8.64
N GLU A 198 16.44 -5.71 -7.86
CA GLU A 198 16.56 -4.25 -7.72
C GLU A 198 16.99 -3.59 -9.04
N SER A 199 17.96 -4.18 -9.75
CA SER A 199 18.39 -3.67 -11.06
C SER A 199 17.29 -3.77 -12.13
N GLU A 200 16.49 -4.83 -12.10
CA GLU A 200 15.36 -5.03 -13.02
C GLU A 200 14.21 -4.07 -12.70
N ALA A 201 13.93 -3.82 -11.41
CA ALA A 201 12.95 -2.84 -10.97
C ALA A 201 13.34 -1.41 -11.38
N LEU A 202 14.61 -1.02 -11.18
CA LEU A 202 15.13 0.28 -11.61
C LEU A 202 15.07 0.46 -13.12
N ALA A 203 15.41 -0.58 -13.90
CA ALA A 203 15.30 -0.54 -15.35
C ALA A 203 13.84 -0.39 -15.81
N SER A 204 12.91 -1.13 -15.20
CA SER A 204 11.48 -1.05 -15.51
C SER A 204 10.90 0.32 -15.16
N GLU A 205 11.30 0.92 -14.03
CA GLU A 205 10.89 2.26 -13.65
C GLU A 205 11.39 3.33 -14.65
N GLN A 206 12.63 3.22 -15.11
CA GLN A 206 13.17 4.12 -16.13
C GLN A 206 12.47 3.97 -17.48
N GLU A 207 12.15 2.75 -17.90
CA GLU A 207 11.37 2.51 -19.13
C GLU A 207 9.96 3.07 -19.02
N PHE A 208 9.30 2.91 -17.87
CA PHE A 208 7.98 3.47 -17.62
C PHE A 208 7.99 5.01 -17.67
N LEU A 209 8.98 5.66 -17.06
CA LEU A 209 9.14 7.11 -17.12
C LEU A 209 9.36 7.62 -18.55
N LYS A 210 10.19 6.92 -19.34
CA LYS A 210 10.39 7.22 -20.77
C LYS A 210 9.11 7.06 -21.58
N ALA A 211 8.36 5.98 -21.35
CA ALA A 211 7.08 5.74 -22.02
C ALA A 211 6.06 6.85 -21.72
N LYS A 212 5.97 7.26 -20.45
CA LYS A 212 5.10 8.35 -20.00
C LYS A 212 5.47 9.69 -20.63
N GLU A 213 6.76 9.99 -20.74
CA GLU A 213 7.25 11.21 -21.40
C GLU A 213 6.93 11.21 -22.90
N GLN A 214 7.09 10.06 -23.57
CA GLN A 214 6.80 9.91 -24.98
C GLN A 214 5.29 10.03 -25.28
N GLU A 215 4.44 9.53 -24.37
CA GLU A 215 2.99 9.70 -24.45
C GLU A 215 2.59 11.18 -24.28
N LEU A 216 3.18 11.90 -23.32
CA LEU A 216 2.94 13.33 -23.12
C LEU A 216 3.28 14.12 -24.39
N LYS A 217 4.46 13.86 -24.98
CA LYS A 217 4.89 14.48 -26.25
C LYS A 217 3.93 14.20 -27.41
N ARG A 218 3.39 12.99 -27.51
CA ARG A 218 2.37 12.66 -28.52
C ARG A 218 1.07 13.43 -28.31
N LYS A 219 0.61 13.57 -27.06
CA LYS A 219 -0.60 14.35 -26.73
C LYS A 219 -0.42 15.83 -27.05
N GLU A 220 0.73 16.41 -26.74
CA GLU A 220 1.04 17.80 -27.09
C GLU A 220 1.13 18.02 -28.61
N ALA A 221 1.80 17.12 -29.34
CA ALA A 221 1.89 17.20 -30.79
C ALA A 221 0.51 17.09 -31.46
N LEU A 222 -0.37 16.21 -30.96
CA LEU A 222 -1.74 16.06 -31.44
C LEU A 222 -2.57 17.33 -31.16
N LYS A 223 -2.42 17.92 -29.97
CA LYS A 223 -3.08 19.17 -29.60
C LYS A 223 -2.68 20.32 -30.53
N ARG A 224 -1.37 20.48 -30.81
CA ARG A 224 -0.87 21.50 -31.76
C ARG A 224 -1.43 21.31 -33.18
N LYS A 225 -1.54 20.07 -33.67
CA LYS A 225 -2.13 19.79 -34.99
C LYS A 225 -3.60 20.19 -35.05
N LEU A 226 -4.37 19.89 -34.01
CA LEU A 226 -5.80 20.25 -33.92
C LEU A 226 -6.04 21.76 -33.77
N GLU A 227 -5.12 22.49 -33.15
CA GLU A 227 -5.17 23.96 -33.09
C GLU A 227 -4.83 24.59 -34.45
N HIS A 228 -3.91 24.00 -35.23
CA HIS A 228 -3.53 24.53 -36.54
C HIS A 228 -4.56 24.26 -37.66
N GLU A 229 -5.43 23.27 -37.52
CA GLU A 229 -6.54 23.01 -38.46
C GLU A 229 -7.80 23.85 -38.19
N ARG A 230 -7.79 24.68 -37.14
CA ARG A 230 -8.92 25.55 -36.76
C ARG A 230 -8.77 27.00 -37.21
N ASP A 231 -7.63 27.36 -37.80
CA ASP A 231 -7.34 28.65 -38.46
C ASP A 231 -7.44 28.49 -39.99
#